data_AF-A0A0D2KQE4-F1
#
_entry.id   AF-A0A0D2KQE4-F1
#
_cell.length_a   1.000
_cell.length_b   1.000
_cell.length_c   1.000
_cell.angle_alpha   90.00
_cell.angle_beta   90.00
_cell.angle_gamma   90.00
#
_symmetry.space_group_name_H-M   'P 1'
#
loop_
_entity.id
_entity.type
_entity.pdbx_description
1 polymer ?
#
loop_
_entity_poly.entity_id
_entity_poly.type
_entity_poly.pdbx_seq_one_letter_code
_entity_poly.pdbx_strand_id
1 'polypeptide(L)'
;MQLTTFAALFVTAFSALKGATAGGFSATCSNIFLPSNNFLQATCGDGHGGETTSELNLNACIGIAATELVCKANGDYAALGCSGCEIVTGEFMECGCPGGALIADLDDCVTNTGGILTC
;
A
#
# COMPACT_ATOMS: atom_id res chain seq x y z
N MET A 1 -0.54 -42.76 47.76
CA MET A 1 0.56 -41.98 47.14
C MET A 1 -0.05 -41.18 46.00
N GLN A 2 -0.13 -39.86 46.14
CA GLN A 2 -0.88 -38.97 45.26
C GLN A 2 0.11 -38.35 44.27
N LEU A 3 -0.04 -38.67 42.97
CA LEU A 3 0.80 -38.13 41.91
C LEU A 3 0.11 -36.87 41.33
N THR A 4 0.61 -35.71 41.74
CA THR A 4 0.26 -34.40 41.15
C THR A 4 1.07 -34.21 39.86
N THR A 5 0.42 -34.32 38.71
CA THR A 5 1.06 -34.06 37.41
C THR A 5 0.87 -32.59 37.03
N PHE A 6 1.98 -31.87 36.91
CA PHE A 6 2.04 -30.45 36.56
C PHE A 6 1.68 -30.23 35.08
N ALA A 7 0.72 -29.34 34.80
CA ALA A 7 0.38 -28.90 33.46
C ALA A 7 1.39 -27.81 33.01
N ALA A 8 2.18 -28.10 31.97
CA ALA A 8 3.04 -27.11 31.33
C ALA A 8 2.27 -26.44 30.18
N LEU A 9 1.89 -25.17 30.38
CA LEU A 9 1.34 -24.31 29.32
C LEU A 9 2.50 -23.69 28.54
N PHE A 10 2.79 -24.22 27.35
CA PHE A 10 3.63 -23.54 26.38
C PHE A 10 2.79 -22.53 25.61
N VAL A 11 2.85 -21.26 26.02
CA VAL A 11 2.32 -20.15 25.21
C VAL A 11 3.38 -19.79 24.18
N THR A 12 3.24 -20.31 22.95
CA THR A 12 4.02 -19.83 21.82
C THR A 12 3.50 -18.45 21.43
N ALA A 13 4.22 -17.40 21.79
CA ALA A 13 3.98 -16.07 21.26
C ALA A 13 4.31 -16.08 19.76
N PHE A 14 3.28 -16.17 18.92
CA PHE A 14 3.40 -15.83 17.51
C PHE A 14 3.55 -14.32 17.41
N SER A 15 4.79 -13.84 17.34
CA SER A 15 5.07 -12.52 16.81
C SER A 15 4.60 -12.52 15.35
N ALA A 16 3.41 -11.96 15.10
CA ALA A 16 3.00 -11.64 13.74
C ALA A 16 4.01 -10.63 13.20
N LEU A 17 4.99 -11.12 12.45
CA LEU A 17 5.77 -10.29 11.55
C LEU A 17 4.75 -9.75 10.55
N LYS A 18 4.29 -8.52 10.75
CA LYS A 18 3.65 -7.76 9.67
C LYS A 18 4.76 -7.41 8.69
N GLY A 19 5.25 -8.43 7.95
CA GLY A 19 5.85 -8.16 6.66
C GLY A 19 4.80 -7.40 5.87
N ALA A 20 5.17 -6.28 5.26
CA ALA A 20 4.31 -5.55 4.34
C ALA A 20 3.74 -6.59 3.37
N THR A 21 2.48 -6.96 3.55
CA THR A 21 1.75 -7.70 2.54
C THR A 21 1.68 -6.72 1.40
N ALA A 22 2.47 -6.94 0.35
CA ALA A 22 2.31 -6.27 -0.93
C ALA A 22 0.80 -6.23 -1.21
N GLY A 23 0.26 -5.02 -1.28
CA GLY A 23 -1.17 -4.82 -1.41
C GLY A 23 -1.70 -5.30 -2.77
N GLY A 24 -0.86 -5.30 -3.80
CA GLY A 24 -1.11 -6.01 -5.06
C GLY A 24 -2.43 -5.61 -5.75
N PHE A 25 -2.87 -4.36 -5.58
CA PHE A 25 -4.17 -3.91 -6.11
C PHE A 25 -4.23 -4.04 -7.63
N SER A 26 -3.12 -3.83 -8.33
CA SER A 26 -3.06 -3.80 -9.80
C SER A 26 -3.55 -5.10 -10.43
N ALA A 27 -3.38 -6.24 -9.75
CA ALA A 27 -3.83 -7.55 -10.22
C ALA A 27 -5.36 -7.66 -10.40
N THR A 28 -6.12 -6.79 -9.74
CA THR A 28 -7.59 -6.78 -9.76
C THR A 28 -8.18 -5.42 -10.11
N CYS A 29 -7.34 -4.47 -10.52
CA CYS A 29 -7.75 -3.11 -10.84
C CYS A 29 -7.34 -2.74 -12.26
N SER A 30 -8.11 -1.83 -12.85
CA SER A 30 -7.91 -1.28 -14.18
C SER A 30 -8.14 0.23 -14.16
N ASN A 31 -7.83 0.91 -15.28
CA ASN A 31 -7.95 2.37 -15.39
C ASN A 31 -7.24 3.09 -14.24
N ILE A 32 -5.99 2.69 -13.96
CA ILE A 32 -5.18 3.22 -12.87
C ILE A 32 -4.57 4.54 -13.31
N PHE A 33 -4.88 5.64 -12.62
CA PHE A 33 -4.30 6.95 -12.90
C PHE A 33 -4.30 7.86 -11.65
N LEU A 34 -3.53 8.94 -11.74
CA LEU A 34 -3.47 10.01 -10.74
C LEU A 34 -4.28 11.21 -11.23
N PRO A 35 -5.56 11.38 -10.84
CA PRO A 35 -6.33 12.60 -11.13
C PRO A 35 -5.68 13.87 -10.58
N SER A 36 -4.83 13.74 -9.55
CA SER A 36 -4.04 14.83 -8.98
C SER A 36 -2.78 14.26 -8.32
N ASN A 37 -1.93 15.14 -7.79
CA ASN A 37 -0.60 14.77 -7.31
C ASN A 37 -0.55 13.61 -6.29
N ASN A 38 -1.59 13.45 -5.48
CA ASN A 38 -1.61 12.54 -4.34
C ASN A 38 -2.88 11.68 -4.22
N PHE A 39 -3.75 11.70 -5.22
CA PHE A 39 -4.95 10.85 -5.23
C PHE A 39 -4.81 9.84 -6.36
N LEU A 40 -4.80 8.56 -6.00
CA LEU A 40 -4.84 7.43 -6.93
C LEU A 40 -6.30 7.05 -7.17
N GLN A 41 -6.70 6.93 -8.42
CA GLN A 41 -8.01 6.41 -8.80
C GLN A 41 -7.83 5.14 -9.63
N ALA A 42 -8.65 4.13 -9.35
CA ALA A 42 -8.73 2.91 -10.15
C ALA A 42 -10.14 2.28 -10.08
N THR A 43 -10.46 1.48 -11.09
CA THR A 43 -11.65 0.62 -11.11
C THR A 43 -11.23 -0.79 -10.73
N CYS A 44 -11.72 -1.29 -9.60
CA CYS A 44 -11.25 -2.50 -8.97
C CYS A 44 -12.35 -3.54 -8.81
N GLY A 45 -12.01 -4.82 -8.98
CA GLY A 45 -12.94 -5.93 -8.74
C GLY A 45 -13.47 -5.94 -7.31
N ASP A 46 -14.78 -6.12 -7.15
CA ASP A 46 -15.45 -6.09 -5.85
C ASP A 46 -15.48 -7.44 -5.11
N GLY A 47 -14.96 -8.50 -5.74
CA GLY A 47 -14.98 -9.88 -5.21
C GLY A 47 -16.30 -10.63 -5.41
N HIS A 48 -17.29 -10.00 -6.05
CA HIS A 48 -18.62 -10.55 -6.35
C HIS A 48 -18.91 -10.63 -7.86
N GLY A 49 -17.89 -10.41 -8.69
CA GLY A 49 -17.99 -10.41 -10.15
C GLY A 49 -18.34 -9.04 -10.74
N GLY A 50 -18.41 -8.00 -9.91
CA GLY A 50 -18.54 -6.61 -10.33
C GLY A 50 -17.24 -5.83 -10.13
N GLU A 51 -17.32 -4.54 -10.41
CA GLU A 51 -16.22 -3.59 -10.23
C GLU A 51 -16.73 -2.33 -9.52
N THR A 52 -15.86 -1.71 -8.75
CA THR A 52 -16.08 -0.43 -8.08
C THR A 52 -14.94 0.51 -8.39
N THR A 53 -15.25 1.74 -8.80
CA THR A 53 -14.25 2.81 -8.88
C THR A 53 -14.09 3.44 -7.51
N SER A 54 -12.86 3.46 -7.02
CA SER A 54 -12.51 4.10 -5.75
C SER A 54 -11.27 4.96 -5.89
N GLU A 55 -11.07 5.84 -4.91
CA GLU A 55 -9.96 6.79 -4.87
C GLU A 55 -9.27 6.70 -3.50
N LEU A 56 -7.94 6.76 -3.52
CA LEU A 56 -7.09 6.68 -2.33
C LEU A 56 -6.13 7.87 -2.30
N ASN A 57 -6.07 8.56 -1.16
CA ASN A 57 -5.03 9.54 -0.92
C ASN A 57 -3.71 8.85 -0.56
N LEU A 58 -2.75 8.86 -1.48
CA LEU A 58 -1.44 8.23 -1.34
C LEU A 58 -0.58 8.83 -0.22
N ASN A 59 -0.86 10.06 0.25
CA ASN A 59 -0.17 10.60 1.43
C ASN A 59 -0.37 9.72 2.67
N ALA A 60 -1.47 8.95 2.73
CA ALA A 60 -1.74 8.02 3.82
C ALA A 60 -0.73 6.86 3.90
N CYS A 61 -0.04 6.51 2.81
CA CYS A 61 0.89 5.38 2.81
C CYS A 61 2.16 5.52 1.97
N ILE A 62 2.40 6.64 1.29
CA ILE A 62 3.64 6.87 0.52
C ILE A 62 4.47 7.93 1.22
N GLY A 63 5.73 7.58 1.50
CA GLY A 63 6.76 8.49 2.00
C GLY A 63 7.98 8.53 1.10
N ILE A 64 8.98 9.31 1.49
CA ILE A 64 10.22 9.52 0.73
C ILE A 64 11.39 8.80 1.43
N ALA A 65 12.15 8.02 0.67
CA ALA A 65 13.47 7.52 1.03
C ALA A 65 14.56 8.18 0.14
N ALA A 66 15.82 7.80 0.34
CA ALA A 66 16.94 8.45 -0.36
C ALA A 66 16.92 8.27 -1.89
N THR A 67 16.39 7.14 -2.37
CA THR A 67 16.46 6.74 -3.79
C THR A 67 15.12 6.35 -4.38
N GLU A 68 14.05 6.33 -3.59
CA GLU A 68 12.74 5.86 -4.01
C GLU A 68 11.63 6.42 -3.12
N LEU A 69 10.39 6.27 -3.56
CA LEU A 69 9.20 6.43 -2.73
C LEU A 69 8.87 5.09 -2.08
N VAL A 70 8.58 5.10 -0.78
CA VAL A 70 8.41 3.87 0.01
C VAL A 70 7.08 3.82 0.72
N CYS A 71 6.62 2.61 1.03
CA CYS A 71 5.45 2.41 1.89
C CYS A 71 5.74 2.91 3.30
N LYS A 72 5.05 3.97 3.69
CA LYS A 72 5.16 4.60 4.99
C LYS A 72 3.81 5.17 5.37
N ALA A 73 3.22 4.63 6.44
CA ALA A 73 1.99 5.16 7.00
C ALA A 73 2.15 6.66 7.33
N ASN A 74 1.21 7.48 6.84
CA ASN A 74 1.28 8.95 6.90
C ASN A 74 2.62 9.49 6.37
N GLY A 75 3.03 8.99 5.20
CA GLY A 75 4.31 9.36 4.62
C GLY A 75 4.33 10.77 4.05
N ASP A 76 3.16 11.32 3.69
CA ASP A 76 2.94 12.71 3.27
C ASP A 76 3.93 13.21 2.21
N TYR A 77 4.33 12.34 1.27
CA TYR A 77 5.37 12.66 0.27
C TYR A 77 5.07 13.95 -0.52
N ALA A 78 3.80 14.27 -0.80
CA ALA A 78 3.42 15.51 -1.48
C ALA A 78 3.76 16.76 -0.64
N ALA A 79 3.57 16.70 0.69
CA ALA A 79 3.92 17.80 1.59
C ALA A 79 5.45 17.91 1.79
N LEU A 80 6.18 16.82 1.57
CA LEU A 80 7.63 16.77 1.62
C LEU A 80 8.30 17.24 0.31
N GLY A 81 7.52 17.77 -0.64
CA GLY A 81 8.03 18.45 -1.82
C GLY A 81 8.01 17.63 -3.11
N CYS A 82 7.44 16.42 -3.10
CA CYS A 82 7.19 15.67 -4.33
C CYS A 82 5.99 16.25 -5.08
N SER A 83 6.15 16.44 -6.39
CA SER A 83 5.14 17.02 -7.27
C SER A 83 5.22 16.47 -8.69
N GLY A 84 4.20 16.72 -9.51
CA GLY A 84 4.17 16.29 -10.90
C GLY A 84 4.12 14.77 -11.05
N CYS A 85 3.41 14.11 -10.14
CA CYS A 85 3.32 12.64 -10.13
C CYS A 85 2.42 12.11 -11.24
N GLU A 86 2.84 11.02 -11.86
CA GLU A 86 2.07 10.32 -12.89
C GLU A 86 2.28 8.80 -12.85
N ILE A 87 1.31 8.06 -13.36
CA ILE A 87 1.46 6.61 -13.58
C ILE A 87 2.21 6.42 -14.88
N VAL A 88 3.42 5.86 -14.81
CA VAL A 88 4.27 5.65 -15.99
C VAL A 88 3.93 4.34 -16.69
N THR A 89 3.67 3.28 -15.91
CA THR A 89 3.22 1.99 -16.43
C THR A 89 2.64 1.16 -15.30
N GLY A 90 1.48 0.53 -15.53
CA GLY A 90 0.82 -0.33 -14.53
C GLY A 90 0.64 0.35 -13.17
N GLU A 91 1.32 -0.21 -12.18
CA GLU A 91 1.38 0.15 -10.77
C GLU A 91 2.52 1.13 -10.43
N PHE A 92 3.43 1.40 -11.38
CA PHE A 92 4.56 2.27 -11.16
C PHE A 92 4.18 3.74 -11.30
N MET A 93 4.42 4.49 -10.23
CA MET A 93 4.26 5.94 -10.18
C MET A 93 5.64 6.61 -10.17
N GLU A 94 5.83 7.61 -11.02
CA GLU A 94 7.01 8.49 -10.98
C GLU A 94 6.58 9.88 -10.49
N CYS A 95 7.41 10.49 -9.64
CA CYS A 95 7.23 11.84 -9.12
C CYS A 95 8.53 12.64 -9.19
N GLY A 96 8.44 13.94 -9.45
CA GLY A 96 9.55 14.86 -9.22
C GLY A 96 9.66 15.22 -7.74
N CYS A 97 10.73 14.80 -7.08
CA CYS A 97 10.95 15.02 -5.64
C CYS A 97 12.23 15.83 -5.38
N PRO A 98 12.44 16.31 -4.13
CA PRO A 98 13.71 16.93 -3.77
C PRO A 98 14.88 15.98 -4.02
N GLY A 99 15.82 16.38 -4.88
CA GLY A 99 16.98 15.56 -5.24
C GLY A 99 16.83 14.75 -6.53
N GLY A 100 15.63 14.67 -7.12
CA GLY A 100 15.43 14.02 -8.42
C GLY A 100 14.05 13.35 -8.57
N ALA A 101 13.87 12.69 -9.72
CA ALA A 101 12.71 11.83 -9.93
C ALA A 101 12.83 10.57 -9.06
N LEU A 102 11.76 10.22 -8.36
CA LEU A 102 11.65 9.01 -7.55
C LEU A 102 10.46 8.18 -8.03
N ILE A 103 10.61 6.86 -7.97
CA ILE A 103 9.58 5.90 -8.38
C ILE A 103 9.02 5.20 -7.14
N ALA A 104 7.71 4.95 -7.13
CA ALA A 104 7.04 4.01 -6.25
C ALA A 104 6.51 2.83 -7.07
N ASP A 105 6.66 1.63 -6.54
CA ASP A 105 5.76 0.51 -6.87
C ASP A 105 4.53 0.62 -5.95
N LEU A 106 3.36 0.94 -6.51
CA LEU A 106 2.16 1.10 -5.70
C LEU A 106 1.59 -0.24 -5.22
N ASP A 107 1.94 -1.36 -5.85
CA ASP A 107 1.51 -2.68 -5.35
C ASP A 107 2.19 -3.05 -4.04
N ASP A 108 3.31 -2.44 -3.69
CA ASP A 108 3.93 -2.64 -2.36
C ASP A 108 3.07 -2.03 -1.23
N CYS A 109 2.28 -0.99 -1.53
CA CYS A 109 1.62 -0.18 -0.51
C CYS A 109 0.10 -0.15 -0.59
N VAL A 110 -0.48 -0.42 -1.77
CA VAL A 110 -1.91 -0.24 -2.05
C VAL A 110 -2.56 -1.60 -2.27
N THR A 111 -3.65 -1.84 -1.55
CA THR A 111 -4.47 -3.06 -1.60
C THR A 111 -5.87 -2.74 -2.12
N ASN A 112 -6.43 -3.64 -2.92
CA ASN A 112 -7.87 -3.65 -3.22
C ASN A 112 -8.63 -4.50 -2.18
N THR A 113 -9.46 -3.87 -1.37
CA THR A 113 -10.36 -4.55 -0.42
C THR A 113 -11.81 -4.42 -0.89
N GLY A 114 -12.31 -5.40 -1.65
CA GLY A 114 -13.70 -5.44 -2.09
C GLY A 114 -14.11 -4.26 -2.98
N GLY A 115 -13.20 -3.83 -3.88
CA GLY A 115 -13.41 -2.70 -4.79
C GLY A 115 -12.93 -1.36 -4.23
N ILE A 116 -12.48 -1.32 -2.97
CA ILE A 116 -12.02 -0.12 -2.27
C ILE A 116 -10.49 -0.15 -2.14
N LEU A 117 -9.84 0.86 -2.74
CA LEU A 117 -8.41 1.08 -2.57
C LEU A 117 -8.09 1.45 -1.12
N THR A 118 -7.10 0.77 -0.56
CA THR A 118 -6.65 0.93 0.82
C THR A 118 -5.13 0.87 0.88
N CYS A 119 -4.57 1.42 1.94
CA CYS A 119 -3.28 1.00 2.46
C CYS A 119 -3.55 0.03 3.63
#